data_AF-A0A846XM86-F1
#
_entry.id   AF-A0A846XM86-F1
#
_cell.length_a   1.000
_cell.length_b   1.000
_cell.length_c   1.000
_cell.angle_alpha   90.00
_cell.angle_beta   90.00
_cell.angle_gamma   90.00
#
_symmetry.space_group_name_H-M   'P 1'
#
loop_
_entity.id
_entity.type
_entity.pdbx_description
1 polymer ?
#
loop_
_entity_poly.entity_id
_entity_poly.type
_entity_poly.pdbx_seq_one_letter_code
_entity_poly.pdbx_strand_id
1 'polypeptide(L)'
;MIGAALAALALPMTGTASAADSWMVTTCRGASPFLLDFPYSGQVTGGQYNSPGKATYTIDAGGSLWGGYDTQVTLNWTNLSTGASGSETQRGSVGFVIGNGSTMYFSPHTGPGTVRTDFTVVNSGLVPQTVDCSGTSEVR
;
A
#
# COMPACT_ATOMS: atom_id res chain seq x y z
N MET A 1 -49.96 -39.65 18.87
CA MET A 1 -48.70 -39.15 18.26
C MET A 1 -49.07 -38.11 17.22
N ILE A 2 -48.78 -36.83 17.46
CA ILE A 2 -48.89 -35.77 16.45
C ILE A 2 -47.63 -34.93 16.60
N GLY A 3 -46.68 -35.10 15.67
CA GLY A 3 -45.45 -34.33 15.61
C GLY A 3 -45.66 -33.12 14.70
N ALA A 4 -45.51 -31.92 15.26
CA ALA A 4 -45.47 -30.69 14.49
C ALA A 4 -44.00 -30.33 14.23
N ALA A 5 -43.55 -30.52 12.99
CA ALA A 5 -42.25 -30.03 12.54
C ALA A 5 -42.34 -28.52 12.27
N LEU A 6 -41.71 -27.71 13.12
CA LEU A 6 -41.48 -26.29 12.86
C LEU A 6 -40.29 -26.15 11.91
N ALA A 7 -40.57 -25.90 10.63
CA ALA A 7 -39.59 -25.37 9.68
C ALA A 7 -39.65 -23.83 9.76
N ALA A 8 -38.58 -23.20 10.24
CA ALA A 8 -38.47 -21.74 10.27
C ALA A 8 -37.14 -21.28 9.64
N LEU A 9 -37.25 -20.93 8.35
CA LEU A 9 -36.61 -19.80 7.66
C LEU A 9 -35.10 -19.57 7.92
N ALA A 10 -34.27 -20.32 7.20
CA ALA A 10 -32.93 -19.86 6.87
C ALA A 10 -33.04 -18.76 5.79
N LEU A 11 -32.98 -17.50 6.20
CA LEU A 11 -32.70 -16.39 5.28
C LEU A 11 -31.27 -16.59 4.75
N PRO A 12 -31.05 -16.76 3.43
CA PRO A 12 -29.71 -16.66 2.90
C PRO A 12 -29.29 -15.19 3.01
N MET A 13 -28.55 -14.84 4.05
CA MET A 13 -27.75 -13.62 4.04
C MET A 13 -26.65 -13.81 3.01
N THR A 14 -26.96 -13.54 1.74
CA THR A 14 -25.96 -13.35 0.69
C THR A 14 -25.28 -12.02 0.94
N GLY A 15 -24.28 -12.01 1.83
CA GLY A 15 -23.30 -10.95 1.86
C GLY A 15 -22.51 -11.01 0.56
N THR A 16 -22.63 -9.98 -0.28
CA THR A 16 -21.72 -9.82 -1.42
C THR A 16 -20.34 -9.47 -0.86
N ALA A 17 -19.47 -10.47 -0.77
CA ALA A 17 -18.05 -10.24 -0.55
C ALA A 17 -17.51 -9.54 -1.80
N SER A 18 -17.33 -8.23 -1.72
CA SER A 18 -16.65 -7.49 -2.78
C SER A 18 -15.17 -7.80 -2.68
N ALA A 19 -14.64 -8.53 -3.65
CA ALA A 19 -13.20 -8.76 -3.75
C ALA A 19 -12.53 -7.45 -4.12
N ALA A 20 -11.62 -6.97 -3.29
CA ALA A 20 -10.73 -5.89 -3.66
C ALA A 20 -9.72 -6.43 -4.68
N ASP A 21 -9.70 -5.87 -5.89
CA ASP A 21 -8.60 -6.15 -6.82
C ASP A 21 -7.34 -5.57 -6.20
N SER A 22 -6.33 -6.41 -5.97
CA SER A 22 -5.01 -6.01 -5.50
C SER A 22 -3.95 -6.57 -6.43
N TRP A 23 -2.92 -5.77 -6.69
CA TRP A 23 -1.83 -6.11 -7.60
C TRP A 23 -0.50 -5.58 -7.05
N MET A 24 0.61 -6.18 -7.48
CA MET A 24 1.93 -5.64 -7.17
C MET A 24 2.26 -4.53 -8.17
N VAL A 25 2.56 -3.33 -7.68
CA VAL A 25 2.95 -2.20 -8.54
C VAL A 25 4.44 -2.26 -8.81
N THR A 26 5.24 -2.30 -7.74
CA THR A 26 6.70 -2.33 -7.81
C THR A 26 7.29 -2.79 -6.48
N THR A 27 8.61 -2.91 -6.41
CA THR A 27 9.32 -3.15 -5.15
C THR A 27 10.44 -2.12 -5.02
N CYS A 28 10.44 -1.39 -3.92
CA CYS A 28 11.45 -0.40 -3.60
C CYS A 28 12.56 -1.08 -2.80
N ARG A 29 13.77 -1.20 -3.37
CA ARG A 29 14.94 -1.74 -2.68
C ARG A 29 16.02 -0.68 -2.57
N GLY A 30 16.56 -0.47 -1.38
CA GLY A 30 17.66 0.46 -1.15
C GLY A 30 18.51 0.10 0.06
N ALA A 31 19.58 0.86 0.27
CA ALA A 31 20.46 0.66 1.41
C ALA A 31 19.75 1.02 2.73
N SER A 32 20.02 0.24 3.79
CA SER A 32 19.52 0.55 5.13
C SER A 32 20.30 1.73 5.73
N PRO A 33 19.64 2.65 6.48
CA PRO A 33 20.31 3.70 7.24
C PRO A 33 21.24 3.17 8.36
N PHE A 34 21.12 1.89 8.72
CA PHE A 34 22.09 1.19 9.56
C PHE A 34 22.85 0.19 8.67
N LEU A 35 24.15 0.39 8.47
CA LEU A 35 25.05 -0.39 7.59
C LEU A 35 25.03 -1.93 7.78
N LEU A 36 24.37 -2.44 8.83
CA LEU A 36 24.26 -3.85 9.22
C LEU A 36 22.82 -4.38 9.18
N ASP A 37 21.84 -3.60 8.73
CA ASP A 37 20.44 -4.04 8.61
C ASP A 37 20.12 -4.55 7.20
N PHE A 38 19.05 -5.35 7.09
CA PHE A 38 18.50 -5.75 5.79
C PHE A 38 18.24 -4.50 4.93
N PRO A 39 18.56 -4.52 3.62
CA PRO A 39 18.28 -3.39 2.74
C PRO A 39 16.81 -2.99 2.89
N TYR A 40 16.51 -1.70 2.93
CA TYR A 40 15.12 -1.22 2.91
C TYR A 40 14.42 -1.88 1.73
N SER A 41 13.45 -2.74 2.02
CA SER A 41 12.66 -3.47 1.03
C SER A 41 11.21 -3.14 1.27
N GLY A 42 10.71 -2.13 0.56
CA GLY A 42 9.31 -1.74 0.55
C GLY A 42 8.57 -2.46 -0.58
N GLN A 43 7.61 -3.32 -0.26
CA GLN A 43 6.69 -3.81 -1.28
C GLN A 43 5.63 -2.76 -1.53
N VAL A 44 5.41 -2.40 -2.80
CA VAL A 44 4.33 -1.49 -3.19
C VAL A 44 3.20 -2.32 -3.78
N THR A 45 2.09 -2.37 -3.07
CA THR A 45 0.86 -2.98 -3.56
C THR A 45 -0.13 -1.90 -3.96
N GLY A 46 -0.74 -2.08 -5.13
CA GLY A 46 -1.86 -1.30 -5.60
C GLY A 46 -3.14 -2.07 -5.31
N GLY A 47 -4.22 -1.35 -5.06
CA GLY A 47 -5.53 -1.93 -4.90
C GLY A 47 -6.60 -0.98 -5.39
N GLN A 48 -7.79 -1.52 -5.61
CA GLN A 48 -8.97 -0.75 -5.90
C GLN A 48 -10.15 -1.32 -5.11
N TYR A 49 -10.82 -0.47 -4.35
CA TYR A 49 -11.95 -0.86 -3.53
C TYR A 49 -13.24 -0.18 -3.99
N ASN A 50 -14.14 -0.95 -4.61
CA ASN A 50 -15.55 -0.62 -4.88
C ASN A 50 -15.85 0.73 -5.57
N SER A 51 -14.86 1.40 -6.15
CA SER A 51 -15.04 2.69 -6.82
C SER A 51 -14.06 2.84 -7.99
N PRO A 52 -14.57 2.89 -9.24
CA PRO A 52 -13.75 3.16 -10.40
C PRO A 52 -12.95 4.45 -10.24
N GLY A 53 -11.70 4.44 -10.68
CA GLY A 53 -10.79 5.60 -10.64
C GLY A 53 -10.24 5.98 -9.26
N LYS A 54 -10.54 5.22 -8.20
CA LYS A 54 -9.94 5.39 -6.87
C LYS A 54 -8.94 4.27 -6.59
N ALA A 55 -7.67 4.54 -6.88
CA ALA A 55 -6.58 3.63 -6.54
C ALA A 55 -6.18 3.81 -5.07
N THR A 56 -5.86 2.69 -4.41
CA THR A 56 -5.19 2.66 -3.12
C THR A 56 -3.79 2.13 -3.32
N TYR A 57 -2.78 2.78 -2.76
CA TYR A 57 -1.41 2.26 -2.75
C TYR A 57 -0.96 2.04 -1.33
N THR A 58 -0.39 0.87 -1.07
CA THR A 58 0.15 0.49 0.22
C THR A 58 1.64 0.24 0.05
N ILE A 59 2.44 0.88 0.90
CA ILE A 59 3.87 0.64 1.01
C ILE A 59 4.16 0.06 2.38
N ASP A 60 4.67 -1.17 2.37
CA ASP A 60 5.11 -1.86 3.58
C ASP A 60 6.61 -1.67 3.73
N ALA A 61 7.02 -0.70 4.55
CA ALA A 61 8.41 -0.54 4.94
C ALA A 61 8.82 -1.71 5.83
N GLY A 62 9.81 -2.51 5.39
CA GLY A 62 10.36 -3.60 6.18
C GLY A 62 10.84 -3.14 7.56
N GLY A 63 10.62 -3.99 8.58
CA GLY A 63 11.12 -3.75 9.93
C GLY A 63 12.64 -3.75 10.00
N SER A 64 13.19 -3.14 11.05
CA SER A 64 14.63 -3.01 11.27
C SER A 64 15.04 -3.63 12.59
N LEU A 65 16.24 -4.23 12.64
CA LEU A 65 16.82 -4.74 13.89
C LEU A 65 17.13 -3.63 14.89
N TRP A 66 17.38 -2.42 14.40
CA TRP A 66 17.78 -1.27 15.23
C TRP A 66 16.61 -0.34 15.55
N GLY A 67 15.54 -0.39 14.74
CA GLY A 67 14.36 0.47 14.89
C GLY A 67 14.71 1.96 15.01
N GLY A 68 13.72 2.75 15.40
CA GLY A 68 13.94 4.14 15.84
C GLY A 68 14.32 5.11 14.73
N TYR A 69 13.98 4.81 13.48
CA TYR A 69 14.08 5.77 12.37
C TYR A 69 12.69 6.10 11.82
N ASP A 70 12.57 7.32 11.34
CA ASP A 70 11.39 7.78 10.64
C ASP A 70 11.53 7.51 9.14
N THR A 71 10.45 7.05 8.54
CA THR A 71 10.30 6.85 7.11
C THR A 71 9.31 7.87 6.59
N GLN A 72 9.71 8.66 5.61
CA GLN A 72 8.83 9.52 4.84
C GLN A 72 8.72 8.94 3.43
N VAL A 73 7.50 8.76 2.94
CA VAL A 73 7.26 8.32 1.56
C VAL A 73 6.43 9.38 0.84
N THR A 74 6.95 9.84 -0.27
CA THR A 74 6.25 10.72 -1.20
C THR A 74 5.84 9.90 -2.42
N LEU A 75 4.54 9.80 -2.67
CA LEU A 75 3.95 9.26 -3.89
C LEU A 75 3.66 10.42 -4.84
N ASN A 76 4.27 10.39 -6.02
CA ASN A 76 3.87 11.20 -7.15
C ASN A 76 3.14 10.28 -8.14
N TRP A 77 1.98 10.70 -8.64
CA TRP A 77 1.23 9.92 -9.60
C TRP A 77 0.89 10.76 -10.83
N THR A 78 0.81 10.09 -11.99
CA THR A 78 0.37 10.68 -13.25
C THR A 78 -0.49 9.68 -13.99
N ASN A 79 -1.73 10.05 -14.28
CA ASN A 79 -2.59 9.32 -15.20
C ASN A 79 -2.13 9.63 -16.64
N LEU A 80 -1.55 8.63 -17.30
CA LEU A 80 -1.02 8.76 -18.65
C LEU A 80 -2.12 8.88 -19.72
N SER A 81 -3.35 8.51 -19.39
CA SER A 81 -4.50 8.60 -20.29
C SER A 81 -5.15 9.99 -20.30
N THR A 82 -5.18 10.66 -19.14
CA THR A 82 -5.83 11.98 -18.98
C THR A 82 -4.85 13.14 -18.78
N GLY A 83 -3.59 12.85 -18.46
CA GLY A 83 -2.58 13.85 -18.06
C GLY A 83 -2.75 14.37 -16.63
N ALA A 84 -3.76 13.90 -15.88
CA ALA A 84 -3.95 14.29 -14.48
C ALA A 84 -2.77 13.81 -13.64
N SER A 85 -2.35 14.60 -12.64
CA SER A 85 -1.25 14.26 -11.75
C SER A 85 -1.49 14.78 -10.34
N GLY A 86 -0.76 14.24 -9.38
CA GLY A 86 -0.81 14.67 -7.99
C GLY A 86 0.36 14.12 -7.19
N SER A 87 0.47 14.59 -5.95
CA SER A 87 1.53 14.20 -5.02
C SER A 87 0.96 14.10 -3.61
N GLU A 88 1.30 13.02 -2.91
CA GLU A 88 0.90 12.76 -1.53
C GLU A 88 2.13 12.34 -0.74
N THR A 89 2.27 12.79 0.51
CA THR A 89 3.38 12.40 1.39
C THR A 89 2.83 11.82 2.68
N GLN A 90 3.32 10.65 3.05
CA GLN A 90 3.02 9.98 4.31
C GLN A 90 4.31 9.81 5.12
N ARG A 91 4.15 9.72 6.44
CA ARG A 91 5.25 9.46 7.37
C ARG A 91 4.86 8.33 8.30
N GLY A 92 5.82 7.49 8.63
CA GLY A 92 5.67 6.42 9.59
C GLY A 92 6.98 6.19 10.32
N SER A 93 6.91 5.74 11.57
CA SER A 93 8.08 5.34 12.33
C SER A 93 8.25 3.82 12.22
N VAL A 94 9.50 3.37 12.07
CA VAL A 94 9.84 1.94 12.07
C VAL A 94 10.36 1.56 13.46
N GLY A 95 9.68 0.63 14.13
CA GLY A 95 9.98 0.22 15.50
C GLY A 95 11.13 -0.79 15.62
N PHE A 96 11.59 -1.01 16.85
CA PHE A 96 12.70 -1.91 17.25
C PHE A 96 12.38 -3.42 17.16
N VAL A 97 11.36 -3.84 16.41
CA VAL A 97 10.95 -5.25 16.38
C VAL A 97 11.02 -5.77 14.95
N ILE A 98 11.78 -6.85 14.74
CA ILE A 98 11.76 -7.61 13.48
C ILE A 98 10.30 -8.00 13.20
N GLY A 99 9.72 -7.42 12.16
CA GLY A 99 8.32 -7.64 11.77
C GLY A 99 7.36 -6.50 12.11
N ASN A 100 7.77 -5.48 12.87
CA ASN A 100 6.96 -4.29 13.15
C ASN A 100 7.47 -3.12 12.29
N GLY A 101 7.30 -3.31 10.98
CA GLY A 101 7.54 -2.29 9.96
C GLY A 101 6.52 -1.16 10.02
N SER A 102 6.60 -0.23 9.08
CA SER A 102 5.60 0.82 8.93
C SER A 102 4.84 0.62 7.63
N THR A 103 3.52 0.55 7.71
CA THR A 103 2.67 0.49 6.51
C THR A 103 2.08 1.87 6.26
N MET A 104 2.29 2.39 5.06
CA MET A 104 1.79 3.69 4.62
C MET A 104 0.72 3.50 3.56
N TYR A 105 -0.42 4.16 3.74
CA TYR A 105 -1.57 4.08 2.86
C TYR A 105 -1.77 5.38 2.10
N PHE A 106 -1.96 5.27 0.79
CA PHE A 106 -2.29 6.36 -0.12
C PHE A 106 -3.61 6.05 -0.81
N SER A 107 -4.43 7.07 -1.08
CA SER A 107 -5.72 6.89 -1.77
C SER A 107 -6.03 8.02 -2.75
N PRO A 108 -5.15 8.26 -3.73
CA PRO A 108 -5.33 9.33 -4.70
C PRO A 108 -6.54 9.07 -5.62
N HIS A 109 -7.24 10.14 -5.97
CA HIS A 109 -8.27 10.13 -7.01
C HIS A 109 -7.61 10.28 -8.39
N THR A 110 -7.00 9.21 -8.88
CA THR A 110 -6.25 9.21 -10.14
C THR A 110 -7.13 9.23 -11.39
N GLY A 111 -8.41 8.83 -11.23
CA GLY A 111 -9.29 8.50 -12.34
C GLY A 111 -8.90 7.17 -13.00
N PRO A 112 -9.75 6.65 -13.90
CA PRO A 112 -9.46 5.43 -14.65
C PRO A 112 -8.37 5.66 -15.70
N GLY A 113 -7.65 4.60 -16.05
CA GLY A 113 -6.58 4.57 -17.06
C GLY A 113 -5.24 4.06 -16.52
N THR A 114 -4.22 4.11 -17.37
CA THR A 114 -2.84 3.76 -16.97
C THR A 114 -2.27 4.86 -16.09
N VAL A 115 -1.94 4.52 -14.85
CA VAL A 115 -1.33 5.44 -13.88
C VAL A 115 0.12 5.06 -13.66
N ARG A 116 1.02 6.01 -13.89
CA ARG A 116 2.41 5.95 -13.45
C ARG A 116 2.49 6.45 -12.02
N THR A 117 3.19 5.71 -11.18
CA THR A 117 3.51 6.09 -9.80
C THR A 117 5.01 6.12 -9.62
N ASP A 118 5.50 7.19 -9.00
CA ASP A 118 6.89 7.41 -8.64
C ASP A 118 6.92 7.65 -7.13
N PHE A 119 7.59 6.75 -6.42
CA PHE A 119 7.73 6.78 -4.97
C PHE A 119 9.14 7.18 -4.60
N THR A 120 9.25 8.17 -3.72
CA THR A 120 10.50 8.58 -3.07
C THR A 120 10.38 8.27 -1.60
N VAL A 121 11.21 7.34 -1.13
CA VAL A 121 11.30 6.95 0.27
C VAL A 121 12.52 7.62 0.88
N VAL A 122 12.34 8.33 1.98
CA VAL A 122 13.41 8.93 2.78
C VAL A 122 13.38 8.31 4.16
N ASN A 123 14.42 7.55 4.50
CA ASN A 123 14.63 7.02 5.83
C ASN A 123 15.57 7.97 6.58
N SER A 124 15.05 8.67 7.60
CA SER A 124 15.84 9.56 8.46
C SER A 124 16.27 8.81 9.71
N GLY A 125 17.54 8.39 9.73
CA GLY A 125 18.26 7.83 10.88
C GLY A 125 19.65 8.45 11.02
N LEU A 126 20.60 7.72 11.62
CA LEU A 126 22.01 8.15 11.74
C LEU A 126 22.65 8.53 10.40
N VAL A 127 22.33 7.75 9.35
CA VAL A 127 22.72 8.04 7.97
C VAL A 127 21.44 8.12 7.14
N PRO A 128 20.98 9.31 6.74
CA PRO A 128 19.80 9.44 5.90
C PRO A 128 19.97 8.70 4.58
N GLN A 129 18.95 7.95 4.16
CA GLN A 129 18.95 7.24 2.88
C GLN A 129 17.71 7.62 2.08
N THR A 130 17.88 7.78 0.77
CA THR A 130 16.79 8.03 -0.18
C THR A 130 16.73 6.90 -1.20
N VAL A 131 15.52 6.40 -1.44
CA VAL A 131 15.24 5.32 -2.39
C VAL A 131 14.13 5.78 -3.31
N ASP A 132 14.40 5.79 -4.61
CA ASP A 132 13.42 6.10 -5.63
C ASP A 132 13.02 4.83 -6.38
N CYS A 133 11.73 4.65 -6.57
CA CYS A 133 11.15 3.50 -7.26
C CYS A 133 9.90 3.95 -8.02
N SER A 134 9.75 3.45 -9.23
CA SER A 134 8.60 3.76 -10.08
C SER A 134 7.89 2.50 -10.53
N GLY A 135 6.60 2.63 -10.83
CA GLY A 135 5.78 1.59 -11.42
C GLY A 135 4.67 2.17 -12.27
N THR A 136 4.03 1.31 -13.06
CA THR A 136 2.82 1.65 -13.81
C THR A 136 1.77 0.61 -13.52
N SER A 137 0.54 1.04 -13.26
CA SER A 137 -0.60 0.17 -13.03
C SER A 137 -1.83 0.66 -13.77
N GLU A 138 -2.64 -0.29 -14.22
CA GLU A 138 -3.93 0.00 -14.82
C GLU A 138 -4.99 0.16 -13.72
N VAL A 139 -5.60 1.35 -13.65
CA VAL A 139 -6.70 1.66 -12.73
C VAL A 139 -8.00 1.62 -13.52
N ARG A 140 -8.98 0.83 -13.09
CA ARG A 140 -10.27 0.70 -13.77
C ARG A 140 -11.32 1.68 -13.28
#